data_AF-A0A9D9EZB4-F1
#
_entry.id   AF-A0A9D9EZB4-F1
#
_cell.length_a   1.000
_cell.length_b   1.000
_cell.length_c   1.000
_cell.angle_alpha   90.00
_cell.angle_beta   90.00
_cell.angle_gamma   90.00
#
_symmetry.space_group_name_H-M   'P 1'
#
loop_
_entity.id
_entity.type
_entity.pdbx_description
1 polymer ?
#
loop_
_entity_poly.entity_id
_entity_poly.type
_entity_poly.pdbx_seq_one_letter_code
_entity_poly.pdbx_strand_id
1 'polypeptide(L)'
;MPAAAEPHAVAVLQTLDKVTARVRTIDVRVGTTVRFGTLLIRVDHCDKRPPEETPESTAFLEVAEQRPGEQPVLTFAGWMFASSPALNALEHPVYDVWVLDCKERIQSE
;
A
#
# COMPACT_ATOMS: atom_id res chain seq x y z
N MET A 1 14.32 22.64 10.82
CA MET A 1 15.05 21.52 10.17
C MET A 1 13.95 20.64 9.60
N PRO A 2 13.91 20.33 8.30
CA PRO A 2 12.72 19.70 7.74
C PRO A 2 12.62 18.29 8.32
N ALA A 3 11.42 17.95 8.83
CA ALA A 3 11.08 16.63 9.28
C ALA A 3 11.16 15.67 8.08
N ALA A 4 12.31 15.02 7.92
CA ALA A 4 12.47 14.02 6.88
C ALA A 4 11.52 12.86 7.18
N ALA A 5 10.74 12.45 6.19
CA ALA A 5 9.95 11.24 6.30
C ALA A 5 10.89 10.06 6.54
N GLU A 6 10.61 9.26 7.57
CA GLU A 6 11.43 8.12 7.93
C GLU A 6 11.02 6.93 7.05
N PRO A 7 11.93 6.35 6.25
CA PRO A 7 11.60 5.18 5.45
C PRO A 7 11.40 3.96 6.37
N HIS A 8 10.45 3.11 5.99
CA HIS A 8 10.04 1.91 6.72
C HIS A 8 10.05 0.70 5.77
N ALA A 9 10.43 -0.47 6.26
CA ALA A 9 10.61 -1.68 5.47
C ALA A 9 9.32 -2.48 5.29
N VAL A 10 8.31 -2.27 6.12
CA VAL A 10 7.07 -3.04 6.07
C VAL A 10 5.89 -2.09 5.96
N ALA A 11 5.07 -2.26 4.93
CA ALA A 11 3.77 -1.62 4.80
C ALA A 11 2.68 -2.57 5.27
N VAL A 12 1.83 -2.09 6.17
CA VAL A 12 0.59 -2.76 6.58
C VAL A 12 -0.50 -2.29 5.64
N LEU A 13 -0.98 -3.20 4.80
CA LEU A 13 -2.05 -2.93 3.86
C LEU A 13 -3.30 -3.68 4.31
N GLN A 14 -4.46 -3.09 4.00
CA GLN A 14 -5.74 -3.73 4.20
C GLN A 14 -6.47 -3.80 2.87
N THR A 15 -6.92 -5.01 2.55
CA THR A 15 -7.62 -5.34 1.32
C THR A 15 -9.07 -5.71 1.65
N LEU A 16 -10.03 -5.10 0.97
CA LEU A 16 -11.45 -5.44 1.06
C LEU A 16 -11.91 -6.03 -0.26
N ASP A 17 -12.49 -7.23 -0.21
CA ASP A 17 -13.29 -7.78 -1.30
C ASP A 17 -14.73 -7.24 -1.16
N LYS A 18 -15.15 -6.38 -2.10
CA LYS A 18 -16.48 -5.76 -2.14
C LYS A 18 -17.58 -6.77 -2.48
N VAL A 19 -17.23 -7.86 -3.18
CA VAL A 19 -18.19 -8.91 -3.58
C VAL A 19 -18.49 -9.83 -2.41
N THR A 20 -17.47 -10.22 -1.65
CA THR A 20 -17.64 -11.10 -0.47
C THR A 20 -17.73 -10.36 0.86
N ALA A 21 -17.57 -9.03 0.86
CA ALA A 21 -17.48 -8.17 2.03
C ALA A 21 -16.39 -8.61 3.03
N ARG A 22 -15.29 -9.20 2.53
CA ARG A 22 -14.21 -9.73 3.37
C ARG A 22 -13.04 -8.77 3.39
N VAL A 23 -12.71 -8.30 4.59
CA VAL A 23 -11.50 -7.52 4.86
C VAL A 23 -10.37 -8.47 5.27
N ARG A 24 -9.17 -8.24 4.73
CA ARG A 24 -7.94 -8.89 5.16
C ARG A 24 -6.84 -7.87 5.32
N THR A 25 -6.04 -8.04 6.36
CA THR A 25 -4.84 -7.25 6.57
C THR A 25 -3.64 -8.09 6.15
N ILE A 26 -2.75 -7.49 5.35
CA ILE A 26 -1.52 -8.11 4.87
C ILE A 26 -0.35 -7.18 5.22
N ASP A 27 0.70 -7.74 5.81
CA ASP A 27 1.96 -7.03 6.00
C ASP A 27 2.84 -7.34 4.78
N VAL A 28 3.21 -6.31 4.02
CA VAL A 28 4.00 -6.43 2.79
C VAL A 28 5.32 -5.71 2.99
N ARG A 29 6.42 -6.37 2.63
CA ARG A 29 7.74 -5.73 2.69
C ARG A 29 7.94 -4.80 1.49
N VAL A 30 8.54 -3.65 1.72
CA VAL A 30 8.95 -2.73 0.66
C VAL A 30 9.91 -3.44 -0.30
N GLY A 31 9.65 -3.31 -1.59
CA GLY A 31 10.32 -4.04 -2.66
C GLY A 31 9.78 -5.44 -2.93
N THR A 32 8.71 -5.88 -2.26
CA THR A 32 8.06 -7.18 -2.51
C THR A 32 6.68 -7.02 -3.14
N THR A 33 6.30 -8.04 -3.91
CA THR A 33 4.98 -8.15 -4.54
C THR A 33 4.21 -9.29 -3.89
N VAL A 34 3.02 -8.98 -3.39
CA VAL A 34 2.07 -9.95 -2.82
C VAL A 34 0.93 -10.17 -3.79
N ARG A 35 0.52 -11.43 -3.95
CA ARG A 35 -0.63 -11.80 -4.76
C ARG A 35 -1.87 -11.95 -3.88
N PHE A 36 -2.93 -11.23 -4.21
CA PHE A 36 -4.23 -11.32 -3.56
C PHE A 36 -5.30 -11.71 -4.59
N GLY A 37 -5.67 -12.99 -4.63
CA GLY A 37 -6.57 -13.50 -5.67
C GLY A 37 -5.95 -13.33 -7.06
N THR A 38 -6.55 -12.48 -7.89
CA THR A 38 -6.04 -12.10 -9.22
C THR A 38 -5.21 -10.80 -9.20
N LEU A 39 -5.17 -10.07 -8.09
CA LEU A 39 -4.37 -8.85 -7.97
C LEU A 39 -2.93 -9.15 -7.52
N LEU A 40 -2.01 -8.38 -8.05
CA LEU A 40 -0.61 -8.28 -7.67
C LEU A 40 -0.41 -6.91 -7.06
N ILE A 41 -0.07 -6.86 -5.78
CA ILE A 41 0.14 -5.64 -5.01
C ILE A 41 1.63 -5.56 -4.72
N ARG A 42 2.29 -4.55 -5.27
CA ARG A 42 3.70 -4.24 -5.01
C ARG A 42 3.79 -2.97 -4.19
N VAL A 43 4.61 -3.02 -3.16
CA VAL A 43 4.96 -1.83 -2.37
C VAL A 43 6.37 -1.44 -2.77
N ASP A 44 6.54 -0.28 -3.39
CA ASP A 44 7.87 0.18 -3.77
C ASP A 44 8.49 1.06 -2.68
N HIS A 45 7.71 1.87 -1.96
CA HIS A 45 8.17 2.74 -0.87
C HIS A 45 7.15 2.80 0.27
N CYS A 46 7.62 2.97 1.52
CA CYS A 46 6.80 3.23 2.70
C CYS A 46 7.53 4.24 3.57
N ASP A 47 6.96 5.43 3.72
CA ASP A 47 7.55 6.55 4.44
C ASP A 47 6.59 7.00 5.56
N LYS A 48 7.11 7.26 6.75
CA LYS A 48 6.31 7.70 7.90
C LYS A 48 6.84 9.02 8.42
N ARG A 49 5.97 10.02 8.51
CA ARG A 49 6.32 11.32 9.09
C ARG A 49 6.29 11.27 10.61
N PRO A 50 7.25 11.91 11.30
CA PRO A 50 7.31 11.96 12.75
C PRO A 50 6.16 12.82 13.35
N PRO A 51 5.79 12.57 14.61
CA PRO A 51 4.63 13.20 15.27
C PRO A 51 4.77 14.71 15.57
N GLU A 52 5.89 15.34 15.23
CA GLU A 52 6.05 16.80 15.30
C GLU A 52 5.33 17.52 14.15
N GLU A 53 5.06 16.82 13.04
CA GLU A 53 4.13 17.22 11.98
C GLU A 53 2.92 16.27 11.97
N THR A 54 1.88 16.55 11.19
CA THR A 54 0.72 15.65 11.07
C THR A 54 1.20 14.23 10.76
N PRO A 55 0.96 13.23 11.65
CA PRO A 55 1.48 11.89 11.50
C PRO A 55 0.86 11.25 10.26
N GLU A 56 1.62 11.28 9.18
CA GLU A 56 1.19 10.81 7.87
C GLU A 56 2.13 9.70 7.42
N SER A 57 1.57 8.50 7.24
CA SER A 57 2.29 7.40 6.62
C SER A 57 1.89 7.36 5.15
N THR A 58 2.86 7.46 4.26
CA THR A 58 2.66 7.44 2.82
C THR A 58 3.34 6.20 2.26
N ALA A 59 2.65 5.40 1.46
CA ALA A 59 3.27 4.29 0.75
C ALA A 59 3.01 4.40 -0.75
N PHE A 60 4.01 4.08 -1.56
CA PHE A 60 3.84 3.93 -2.99
C PHE A 60 3.44 2.49 -3.31
N LEU A 61 2.26 2.35 -3.89
CA LEU A 61 1.63 1.08 -4.20
C LEU A 61 1.41 0.97 -5.70
N GLU A 62 1.78 -0.17 -6.25
CA GLU A 62 1.42 -0.58 -7.60
C GLU A 62 0.55 -1.82 -7.53
N VAL A 63 -0.65 -1.73 -8.08
CA VAL A 63 -1.61 -2.83 -8.16
C VAL A 63 -1.79 -3.20 -9.62
N ALA A 64 -1.51 -4.45 -9.97
CA ALA A 64 -1.75 -5.00 -11.28
C ALA A 64 -2.73 -6.17 -11.20
N GLU A 65 -3.69 -6.26 -12.11
CA GLU A 65 -4.55 -7.43 -12.24
C GLU A 65 -3.90 -8.44 -13.19
N GLN A 66 -3.70 -9.67 -12.71
CA GLN A 66 -3.23 -10.79 -13.51
C GLN A 66 -4.29 -11.89 -13.55
N ARG A 67 -5.02 -11.94 -14.66
CA ARG A 67 -5.98 -13.01 -14.94
C ARG A 67 -5.27 -14.28 -15.43
N PRO A 68 -5.80 -15.48 -15.16
CA PRO A 68 -5.21 -16.72 -15.66
C PRO A 68 -5.15 -16.71 -17.19
N GLY A 69 -3.95 -16.77 -17.76
CA GLY A 69 -3.73 -16.78 -19.21
C GLY A 69 -3.56 -15.39 -19.86
N GLU A 70 -3.65 -14.30 -19.10
CA GLU A 70 -3.40 -12.93 -19.57
C GLU A 70 -2.13 -12.35 -18.95
N GLN A 71 -1.60 -11.29 -19.58
CA GLN A 71 -0.49 -10.52 -19.02
C GLN A 71 -0.99 -9.65 -17.86
N PRO A 72 -0.16 -9.40 -16.82
CA PRO A 72 -0.52 -8.50 -15.74
C PRO A 72 -0.74 -7.09 -16.28
N VAL A 73 -1.92 -6.53 -16.01
CA VAL A 73 -2.29 -5.17 -16.41
C VAL A 73 -2.24 -4.28 -15.17
N LEU A 74 -1.39 -3.26 -15.20
CA LEU A 74 -1.31 -2.27 -14.12
C LEU A 74 -2.67 -1.54 -14.02
N THR A 75 -3.35 -1.72 -12.90
CA THR A 75 -4.66 -1.14 -12.62
C THR A 75 -4.52 0.15 -11.82
N PHE A 76 -3.49 0.25 -10.98
CA PHE A 76 -3.22 1.42 -10.15
C PHE A 76 -1.73 1.54 -9.85
N ALA A 77 -1.22 2.76 -9.85
CA ALA A 77 0.11 3.09 -9.36
C ALA A 77 0.05 4.49 -8.77
N GLY A 78 0.32 4.62 -7.46
CA GLY A 78 0.20 5.90 -6.80
C GLY A 78 0.64 5.89 -5.34
N TRP A 79 0.82 7.10 -4.82
CA TRP A 79 1.09 7.35 -3.40
C TRP A 79 -0.21 7.32 -2.62
N MET A 80 -0.27 6.52 -1.58
CA MET A 80 -1.44 6.39 -0.72
C MET A 80 -1.11 6.75 0.72
N PHE A 81 -2.01 7.46 1.37
CA PHE A 81 -1.82 8.00 2.71
C PHE A 81 -2.66 7.20 3.71
N ALA A 82 -2.04 6.71 4.79
CA ALA A 82 -2.74 6.00 5.86
C ALA A 82 -3.81 6.86 6.56
N SER A 83 -3.55 8.18 6.66
CA SER A 83 -4.49 9.16 7.21
C SER A 83 -5.66 9.48 6.28
N SER A 84 -5.48 9.28 4.97
CA SER A 84 -6.44 9.69 3.94
C SER A 84 -6.34 8.78 2.71
N PRO A 85 -6.73 7.50 2.84
CA PRO A 85 -6.68 6.56 1.72
C PRO A 85 -7.63 6.97 0.59
N ALA A 86 -8.67 7.75 0.90
CA ALA A 86 -9.62 8.29 -0.06
C ALA A 86 -9.02 9.28 -1.07
N LEU A 87 -7.85 9.89 -0.79
CA LEU A 87 -7.20 10.84 -1.70
C LEU A 87 -6.58 10.15 -2.93
N ASN A 88 -6.21 8.88 -2.80
CA ASN A 88 -5.67 8.06 -3.88
C ASN A 88 -6.21 6.63 -3.72
N ALA A 89 -7.53 6.51 -3.73
CA ALA A 89 -8.20 5.22 -3.59
C ALA A 89 -8.00 4.38 -4.85
N LEU A 90 -7.82 3.08 -4.65
CA LEU A 90 -7.84 2.11 -5.75
C LEU A 90 -9.26 2.06 -6.34
N GLU A 91 -9.46 2.61 -7.53
CA GLU A 91 -10.72 2.50 -8.26
C GLU A 91 -10.84 1.11 -8.92
N HIS A 92 -11.04 0.08 -8.10
CA HIS A 92 -11.31 -1.27 -8.58
C HIS A 92 -12.75 -1.71 -8.22
N PRO A 93 -13.49 -2.31 -9.17
CA PRO A 93 -14.90 -2.67 -8.96
C PRO A 93 -15.09 -3.80 -7.93
N VAL A 94 -14.13 -4.73 -7.86
CA VAL A 94 -14.20 -5.93 -6.99
C VAL A 94 -13.42 -5.78 -5.67
N TYR A 95 -12.27 -5.10 -5.69
CA TYR A 95 -11.35 -5.04 -4.56
C TYR A 95 -11.12 -3.59 -4.16
N ASP A 96 -10.76 -3.38 -2.91
CA ASP A 96 -10.29 -2.11 -2.40
C ASP A 96 -9.01 -2.38 -1.63
N VAL A 97 -8.01 -1.51 -1.75
CA VAL A 97 -6.74 -1.65 -1.02
C VAL A 97 -6.38 -0.31 -0.45
N TRP A 98 -6.09 -0.29 0.85
CA TRP A 98 -5.57 0.89 1.51
C TRP A 98 -4.39 0.62 2.42
N VAL A 99 -3.54 1.62 2.62
CA VAL A 99 -2.45 1.61 3.61
C VAL A 99 -3.04 1.86 4.99
N LEU A 100 -2.64 1.05 5.97
CA LEU A 100 -2.97 1.28 7.38
C LEU A 100 -1.81 1.91 8.15
N ASP A 101 -0.60 1.38 7.98
CA ASP A 101 0.58 1.85 8.72
C ASP A 101 1.86 1.38 8.02
N CYS A 102 2.99 2.04 8.30
CA CYS A 102 4.32 1.54 7.97
C CYS A 102 5.02 1.10 9.28
N LYS A 103 5.56 -0.13 9.28
CA LYS A 103 6.33 -0.76 10.36
C LYS A 103 7.77 -1.00 9.92
N GLU A 104 8.64 -1.29 10.90
CA GLU A 104 10.09 -1.49 10.71
C GLU A 104 10.78 -0.28 10.10
N ARG A 105 11.13 0.74 10.91
CA ARG A 105 11.95 1.86 10.44
C ARG A 105 13.25 1.32 9.83
N ILE A 106 13.50 1.66 8.56
CA ILE A 106 14.80 1.43 7.94
C ILE A 106 15.70 2.55 8.47
N GLN A 107 16.36 2.29 9.59
CA GLN A 107 17.50 3.09 10.00
C GLN A 107 18.61 2.79 8.99
N SER A 108 18.73 3.59 7.93
CA SER A 108 19.96 3.64 7.15
C SER A 108 21.01 4.22 8.09
N GLU A 109 21.86 3.35 8.66
CA GLU A 109 23.15 3.74 9.23
C GLU A 109 24.04 4.42 8.18
#